data_AF-A0A0N4Y5Q6-F1
#
_entry.id   AF-A0A0N4Y5Q6-F1
#
_cell.length_a   1.000
_cell.length_b   1.000
_cell.length_c   1.000
_cell.angle_alpha   90.00
_cell.angle_beta   90.00
_cell.angle_gamma   90.00
#
_symmetry.space_group_name_H-M   'P 1'
#
loop_
_entity.id
_entity.type
_entity.pdbx_description
1 polymer ?
#
loop_
_entity_poly.entity_id
_entity_poly.type
_entity_poly.pdbx_seq_one_letter_code
_entity_poly.pdbx_strand_id
1 'polypeptide(L)'
;MSSPFSACSPNEISIGNTCYPLSGPGGPCVNTAQCQSQGSYCRNGFCSFSPQYDNPVCSRAGQVVERENGAVKNCLYQPCSVGFGCEYSNTWGQYICCGNYNANNDYTYGKVRMYPGTTRPLECFKPDQCLWVDTPNCVYSARYRQKVCCSTFNC
;
A
#
# COMPACT_ATOMS: atom_id res chain seq x y z
N MET A 1 -21.67 19.97 45.97
CA MET A 1 -22.29 19.51 44.70
C MET A 1 -21.18 19.43 43.67
N SER A 2 -20.98 18.24 43.11
CA SER A 2 -19.78 17.84 42.37
C SER A 2 -19.91 18.07 40.87
N SER A 3 -18.77 18.43 40.27
CA SER A 3 -18.39 18.40 38.84
C SER A 3 -18.71 19.62 37.96
N PRO A 4 -17.70 20.40 37.54
CA PRO A 4 -17.77 21.17 36.31
C PRO A 4 -17.46 20.22 35.15
N PHE A 5 -18.48 19.71 34.47
CA PHE A 5 -18.26 19.17 33.14
C PHE A 5 -17.94 20.38 32.24
N SER A 6 -16.67 20.55 31.89
CA SER A 6 -16.26 21.49 30.85
C SER A 6 -16.96 21.07 29.56
N ALA A 7 -18.10 21.68 29.29
CA ALA A 7 -18.82 21.49 28.05
C ALA A 7 -17.89 21.98 26.94
N CYS A 8 -17.53 21.07 26.03
CA CYS A 8 -16.78 21.44 24.84
C CYS A 8 -17.60 22.44 24.00
N SER A 9 -16.92 23.17 23.10
CA SER A 9 -17.58 24.12 22.22
C SER A 9 -18.63 23.41 21.34
N PRO A 10 -19.60 24.14 20.75
CA PRO A 10 -20.68 23.53 19.95
C PRO A 10 -20.23 22.63 18.78
N ASN A 11 -18.98 22.76 18.32
CA ASN A 11 -18.38 21.96 17.25
C ASN A 11 -17.29 21.00 17.76
N GLU A 12 -17.36 20.62 19.03
CA GLU A 12 -16.39 19.75 19.70
C GLU A 12 -17.07 18.63 20.49
N ILE A 13 -16.32 17.55 20.74
CA ILE A 13 -16.73 16.43 21.56
C ILE A 13 -15.70 16.10 22.64
N SER A 14 -16.16 15.81 23.84
CA SER A 14 -15.30 15.42 24.96
C SER A 14 -14.99 13.93 24.90
N ILE A 15 -13.71 13.59 24.79
CA ILE A 15 -13.19 12.22 24.79
C ILE A 15 -12.04 12.16 25.78
N GLY A 16 -12.23 11.45 26.90
CA GLY A 16 -11.21 11.37 27.95
C GLY A 16 -10.81 12.73 28.54
N ASN A 17 -11.79 13.59 28.84
CA ASN A 17 -11.60 14.97 29.33
C ASN A 17 -10.84 15.91 28.38
N THR A 18 -10.67 15.54 27.11
CA THR A 18 -10.10 16.40 26.08
C THR A 18 -11.16 16.73 25.05
N CYS A 19 -11.31 18.00 24.68
CA CYS A 19 -12.21 18.43 23.62
C CYS A 19 -11.53 18.28 22.26
N TYR A 20 -12.18 17.55 21.36
CA TYR A 20 -11.73 17.37 19.98
C TYR A 20 -12.74 17.98 19.01
N PRO A 21 -12.29 18.63 17.92
CA PRO A 21 -13.19 19.15 16.90
C PRO A 21 -13.95 18.01 16.22
N LEU A 22 -15.24 18.24 16.01
CA LEU A 22 -16.11 17.41 15.21
C LEU A 22 -15.77 17.57 13.73
N SER A 23 -15.86 16.46 12.99
CA SER A 23 -15.48 16.39 11.58
C SER A 23 -16.56 15.71 10.74
N GLY A 24 -16.76 16.25 9.56
CA GLY A 24 -17.49 15.59 8.49
C GLY A 24 -16.64 14.53 7.78
N PRO A 25 -17.21 13.86 6.78
CA PRO A 25 -16.50 12.89 5.94
C PRO A 25 -15.27 13.52 5.27
N GLY A 26 -14.13 12.83 5.30
CA GLY A 26 -12.84 13.34 4.83
C GLY A 26 -12.18 14.36 5.78
N GLY A 27 -12.87 14.79 6.84
CA GLY A 27 -12.33 15.69 7.86
C GLY A 27 -11.37 14.98 8.83
N PRO A 28 -10.49 15.73 9.52
CA PRO A 28 -9.47 15.18 10.40
C PRO A 28 -10.08 14.57 11.66
N CYS A 29 -9.48 13.50 12.18
CA CYS A 29 -9.92 12.87 13.42
C CYS A 29 -8.76 12.19 14.16
N VAL A 30 -8.94 12.01 15.46
CA VAL A 30 -8.10 11.18 16.33
C VAL A 30 -8.93 10.01 16.87
N ASN A 31 -10.23 10.22 17.07
CA ASN A 31 -11.18 9.24 17.59
C ASN A 31 -12.45 9.18 16.72
N THR A 32 -13.04 7.98 16.62
CA THR A 32 -14.27 7.74 15.85
C THR A 32 -15.43 8.64 16.26
N ALA A 33 -15.52 9.00 17.53
CA ALA A 33 -16.59 9.86 18.04
C ALA A 33 -16.55 11.30 17.47
N GLN A 34 -15.45 11.73 16.83
CA GLN A 34 -15.38 13.00 16.12
C GLN A 34 -16.16 13.00 14.80
N CYS A 35 -16.43 11.82 14.22
CA CYS A 35 -17.01 11.67 12.90
C CYS A 35 -18.55 11.75 12.98
N GLN A 36 -19.12 12.90 12.62
CA GLN A 36 -20.54 13.19 12.89
C GLN A 36 -21.53 12.43 12.01
N SER A 37 -21.08 11.94 10.87
CA SER A 37 -21.98 11.30 9.92
C SER A 37 -22.24 9.85 10.33
N GLN A 38 -23.52 9.45 10.32
CA GLN A 38 -23.94 8.12 10.76
C GLN A 38 -23.23 7.02 9.95
N GLY A 39 -22.61 6.07 10.64
CA GLY A 39 -21.82 5.00 10.02
C GLY A 39 -20.37 5.38 9.69
N SER A 40 -19.95 6.62 9.95
CA SER A 40 -18.56 7.03 9.77
C SER A 40 -17.69 6.77 11.01
N TYR A 41 -16.41 6.48 10.80
CA TYR A 41 -15.44 6.24 11.87
C TYR A 41 -14.05 6.76 11.53
N CYS A 42 -13.20 6.91 12.56
CA CYS A 42 -11.89 7.51 12.41
C CYS A 42 -10.84 6.47 12.00
N ARG A 43 -10.16 6.69 10.87
CA ARG A 43 -9.11 5.81 10.38
C ARG A 43 -8.00 6.61 9.69
N ASN A 44 -6.74 6.31 9.99
CA ASN A 44 -5.57 7.03 9.47
C ASN A 44 -5.64 8.56 9.62
N GLY A 45 -6.35 9.04 10.65
CA GLY A 45 -6.50 10.47 10.89
C GLY A 45 -7.69 11.14 10.18
N PHE A 46 -8.58 10.39 9.51
CA PHE A 46 -9.74 10.97 8.80
C PHE A 46 -11.05 10.19 8.99
N CYS A 47 -12.18 10.88 8.90
CA CYS A 47 -13.53 10.31 9.01
C CYS A 47 -14.02 9.68 7.69
N SER A 48 -14.47 8.43 7.72
CA SER A 48 -14.95 7.70 6.52
C SER A 48 -16.16 6.79 6.82
N PHE A 49 -17.09 6.68 5.86
CA PHE A 49 -18.38 5.94 5.96
C PHE A 49 -18.31 4.43 5.71
N SER A 50 -17.19 3.93 5.21
CA SER A 50 -17.14 2.57 4.68
C SER A 50 -15.89 1.84 5.18
N PRO A 51 -16.00 0.55 5.57
CA PRO A 51 -14.85 -0.36 5.68
C PRO A 51 -13.96 -0.40 4.42
N GLN A 52 -14.47 0.13 3.31
CA GLN A 52 -13.82 0.27 2.01
C GLN A 52 -13.52 1.79 1.82
N TYR A 53 -12.32 2.35 1.99
CA TYR A 53 -11.17 1.98 1.19
C TYR A 53 -11.68 1.96 -0.27
N ASP A 54 -11.87 3.15 -0.86
CA ASP A 54 -12.06 3.28 -2.31
C ASP A 54 -11.00 2.40 -2.96
N ASN A 55 -11.42 1.55 -3.91
CA ASN A 55 -10.50 0.66 -4.62
C ASN A 55 -9.23 1.45 -4.96
N PRO A 56 -8.04 1.04 -4.49
CA PRO A 56 -6.85 1.80 -4.80
C PRO A 56 -6.76 1.91 -6.32
N VAL A 57 -6.40 3.10 -6.79
CA VAL A 57 -6.25 3.37 -8.22
C VAL A 57 -4.77 3.56 -8.48
N CYS A 58 -4.31 2.97 -9.56
CA CYS A 58 -2.94 3.14 -9.99
C CYS A 58 -2.70 4.56 -10.51
N SER A 59 -1.49 5.08 -10.30
CA SER A 59 -1.08 6.41 -10.73
C SER A 59 -1.18 6.60 -12.24
N ARG A 60 -1.01 5.50 -13.00
CA ARG A 60 -1.14 5.48 -14.46
C ARG A 60 -2.53 4.99 -14.87
N ALA A 61 -3.19 5.77 -15.71
CA ALA A 61 -4.46 5.39 -16.31
C ALA A 61 -4.34 4.06 -17.08
N GLY A 62 -5.33 3.18 -16.89
CA GLY A 62 -5.39 1.86 -17.52
C GLY A 62 -4.65 0.75 -16.78
N GLN A 63 -3.83 1.06 -15.77
CA GLN A 63 -3.26 0.06 -14.88
C GLN A 63 -4.27 -0.39 -13.81
N VAL A 64 -4.17 -1.65 -13.41
CA VAL A 64 -5.00 -2.29 -12.39
C VAL A 64 -4.16 -2.60 -11.16
N VAL A 65 -4.83 -2.61 -10.01
CA VAL A 65 -4.20 -3.01 -8.75
C VAL A 65 -4.11 -4.53 -8.65
N GLU A 66 -2.92 -5.03 -8.37
CA GLU A 66 -2.70 -6.44 -8.10
C GLU A 66 -3.39 -6.85 -6.81
N ARG A 67 -4.09 -7.98 -6.86
CA ARG A 67 -4.76 -8.56 -5.71
C ARG A 67 -4.38 -10.01 -5.57
N GLU A 68 -4.09 -10.41 -4.35
CA GLU A 68 -3.89 -11.80 -3.96
C GLU A 68 -5.10 -12.23 -3.12
N ASN A 69 -5.83 -13.24 -3.59
CA ASN A 69 -7.06 -13.72 -2.93
C ASN A 69 -8.10 -12.60 -2.66
N GLY A 70 -8.20 -11.64 -3.57
CA GLY A 70 -9.12 -10.48 -3.45
C GLY A 70 -8.60 -9.33 -2.60
N ALA A 71 -7.55 -9.52 -1.80
CA ALA A 71 -6.90 -8.48 -1.02
C ALA A 71 -5.87 -7.70 -1.86
N VAL A 72 -5.78 -6.39 -1.65
CA VAL A 72 -4.77 -5.54 -2.28
C VAL A 72 -3.38 -5.98 -1.82
N LYS A 73 -2.49 -6.25 -2.77
CA LYS A 73 -1.13 -6.69 -2.45
C LYS A 73 -0.28 -5.51 -1.99
N ASN A 74 0.25 -5.60 -0.77
CA ASN A 74 1.09 -4.55 -0.20
C ASN A 74 2.56 -4.80 -0.54
N CYS A 75 3.11 -3.98 -1.43
CA CYS A 75 4.46 -4.18 -1.96
C CYS A 75 5.61 -3.81 -1.03
N LEU A 76 5.30 -3.33 0.18
CA LEU A 76 6.28 -3.22 1.26
C LEU A 76 6.60 -4.58 1.88
N TYR A 77 5.63 -5.52 1.88
CA TYR A 77 5.75 -6.82 2.54
C TYR A 77 5.79 -7.99 1.57
N GLN A 78 5.13 -7.86 0.42
CA GLN A 78 5.04 -8.90 -0.60
C GLN A 78 5.37 -8.34 -1.97
N PRO A 79 6.32 -8.93 -2.72
CA PRO A 79 6.71 -8.38 -4.01
C PRO A 79 5.62 -8.48 -5.06
N CYS A 80 5.61 -7.51 -5.98
CA CYS A 80 4.67 -7.49 -7.10
C CYS A 80 4.95 -8.59 -8.12
N SER A 81 3.86 -9.06 -8.73
CA SER A 81 3.91 -9.99 -9.86
C SER A 81 4.57 -9.37 -11.09
N VAL A 82 5.00 -10.21 -12.03
CA VAL A 82 5.53 -9.77 -13.31
C VAL A 82 4.50 -8.91 -14.05
N GLY A 83 4.93 -7.73 -14.48
CA GLY A 83 4.07 -6.73 -15.13
C GLY A 83 3.50 -5.67 -14.17
N PHE A 84 3.74 -5.81 -12.87
CA PHE A 84 3.32 -4.86 -11.83
C PHE A 84 4.54 -4.20 -11.18
N GLY A 85 4.41 -2.91 -10.86
CA GLY A 85 5.38 -2.10 -10.13
C GLY A 85 4.82 -1.64 -8.80
N CYS A 86 5.70 -1.41 -7.83
CA CYS A 86 5.32 -0.91 -6.51
C CYS A 86 5.17 0.62 -6.53
N GLU A 87 4.05 1.13 -6.03
CA GLU A 87 3.83 2.57 -5.87
C GLU A 87 3.00 2.86 -4.61
N TYR A 88 3.17 4.07 -4.05
CA TYR A 88 2.39 4.50 -2.89
C TYR A 88 1.06 5.10 -3.32
N SER A 89 -0.05 4.55 -2.81
CA SER A 89 -1.38 5.10 -3.02
C SER A 89 -1.73 6.06 -1.89
N ASN A 90 -1.83 7.35 -2.21
CA ASN A 90 -2.20 8.39 -1.23
C ASN A 90 -3.64 8.19 -0.70
N THR A 91 -4.55 7.68 -1.54
CA THR A 91 -5.94 7.43 -1.16
C THR A 91 -6.08 6.19 -0.28
N TRP A 92 -5.19 5.22 -0.43
CA TRP A 92 -5.18 3.97 0.34
C TRP A 92 -4.23 3.99 1.54
N GLY A 93 -3.27 4.93 1.55
CA GLY A 93 -2.26 5.08 2.59
C GLY A 93 -1.22 3.95 2.63
N GLN A 94 -1.06 3.15 1.57
CA GLN A 94 -0.09 2.04 1.53
C GLN A 94 0.59 1.91 0.16
N TYR A 95 1.69 1.17 0.16
CA TYR A 95 2.37 0.70 -1.05
C TYR A 95 1.58 -0.43 -1.69
N ILE A 96 1.16 -0.25 -2.94
CA ILE A 96 0.35 -1.20 -3.71
C ILE A 96 1.07 -1.61 -5.00
N CYS A 97 0.74 -2.80 -5.50
CA CYS A 97 1.22 -3.27 -6.79
C CYS A 97 0.31 -2.79 -7.92
N CYS A 98 0.86 -2.10 -8.91
CA CYS A 98 0.14 -1.50 -10.03
C CYS A 98 0.75 -1.88 -11.37
N GLY A 99 -0.07 -2.34 -12.29
CA GLY A 99 0.41 -2.92 -13.55
C GLY A 99 -0.69 -3.31 -14.50
N ASN A 100 -0.31 -3.96 -15.59
CA ASN A 100 -1.25 -4.54 -16.54
C ASN A 100 -1.14 -6.06 -16.47
N TYR A 101 -2.29 -6.72 -16.32
CA TYR A 101 -2.34 -8.16 -16.46
C TYR A 101 -2.02 -8.54 -17.91
N ASN A 102 -1.15 -9.52 -18.10
CA ASN A 102 -0.82 -10.09 -19.39
C ASN A 102 -0.92 -11.61 -19.26
N ALA A 103 -1.90 -12.21 -19.95
CA ALA A 103 -2.14 -13.64 -19.91
C ALA A 103 -0.94 -14.49 -20.38
N ASN A 104 0.00 -13.88 -21.11
CA ASN A 104 1.23 -14.53 -21.56
C ASN A 104 2.36 -14.48 -20.52
N ASN A 105 2.19 -13.75 -19.42
CA ASN A 105 3.18 -13.72 -18.36
C ASN A 105 3.06 -14.99 -17.52
N ASP A 106 4.21 -15.61 -17.25
CA ASP A 106 4.28 -16.66 -16.26
C ASP A 106 4.39 -16.02 -14.87
N TYR A 107 3.28 -16.03 -14.13
CA TYR A 107 3.17 -15.48 -12.79
C TYR A 107 3.85 -16.36 -11.72
N THR A 108 4.36 -17.54 -12.09
CA THR A 108 5.15 -18.38 -11.16
C THR A 108 6.58 -17.89 -10.96
N TYR A 109 7.09 -17.04 -11.86
CA TYR A 109 8.44 -16.47 -11.81
C TYR A 109 8.40 -14.97 -11.56
N GLY A 110 9.38 -14.46 -10.81
CA GLY A 110 9.55 -13.04 -10.54
C GLY A 110 10.19 -12.28 -11.70
N LYS A 111 10.11 -10.96 -11.63
CA LYS A 111 10.76 -10.06 -12.59
C LYS A 111 12.24 -9.92 -12.24
N VAL A 112 13.10 -10.21 -13.21
CA VAL A 112 14.55 -9.99 -13.10
C VAL A 112 14.89 -8.55 -13.48
N ARG A 113 15.70 -7.88 -12.66
CA ARG A 113 16.27 -6.56 -12.96
C ARG A 113 17.31 -6.72 -14.07
N MET A 114 17.24 -5.89 -15.10
CA MET A 114 18.23 -5.84 -16.18
C MET A 114 19.12 -4.61 -16.02
N TYR A 115 20.35 -4.66 -16.55
CA TYR A 115 21.16 -3.45 -16.70
C TYR A 115 20.45 -2.46 -17.64
N PRO A 116 20.42 -1.16 -17.33
CA PRO A 116 19.73 -0.16 -18.15
C PRO A 116 20.14 -0.21 -19.62
N GLY A 117 19.16 -0.25 -20.52
CA GLY A 117 19.39 -0.30 -21.97
C GLY A 117 19.87 -1.66 -22.50
N THR A 118 19.85 -2.73 -21.69
CA THR A 118 20.30 -4.05 -22.11
C THR A 118 19.28 -5.15 -21.78
N THR A 119 19.50 -6.34 -22.35
CA THR A 119 18.82 -7.59 -21.97
C THR A 119 19.63 -8.41 -20.96
N ARG A 120 20.72 -7.86 -20.41
CA ARG A 120 21.58 -8.57 -19.45
C ARG A 120 21.01 -8.47 -18.04
N PRO A 121 20.82 -9.59 -17.34
CA PRO A 121 20.35 -9.57 -15.96
C PRO A 121 21.39 -8.94 -15.05
N LEU A 122 20.91 -8.12 -14.12
CA LEU A 122 21.74 -7.53 -13.08
C LEU A 122 22.17 -8.62 -12.12
N GLU A 123 23.47 -8.90 -12.10
CA GLU A 123 24.05 -9.91 -11.24
C GLU A 123 24.13 -9.42 -9.79
N CYS A 124 23.87 -10.33 -8.86
CA CYS A 124 24.01 -10.09 -7.43
C CYS A 124 24.80 -11.22 -6.78
N PHE A 125 25.56 -10.89 -5.74
CA PHE A 125 26.41 -11.86 -5.05
C PHE A 125 25.99 -12.08 -3.59
N LYS A 126 25.27 -11.11 -3.00
CA LYS A 126 24.82 -11.13 -1.61
C LYS A 126 23.31 -10.85 -1.48
N PRO A 127 22.65 -11.39 -0.45
CA PRO A 127 21.21 -11.20 -0.22
C PRO A 127 20.76 -9.73 -0.18
N ASP A 128 21.60 -8.84 0.34
CA ASP A 128 21.34 -7.41 0.57
C ASP A 128 21.82 -6.50 -0.57
N GLN A 129 22.40 -7.04 -1.64
CA GLN A 129 22.91 -6.25 -2.76
C GLN A 129 21.79 -5.64 -3.63
N CYS A 130 20.58 -6.20 -3.54
CA CYS A 130 19.45 -5.78 -4.34
C CYS A 130 18.67 -4.67 -3.64
N LEU A 131 19.11 -3.42 -3.86
CA LEU A 131 18.60 -2.23 -3.17
C LEU A 131 17.27 -1.68 -3.73
N TRP A 132 16.64 -2.39 -4.66
CA TRP A 132 15.44 -1.93 -5.34
C TRP A 132 14.19 -2.56 -4.73
N VAL A 133 13.22 -1.71 -4.41
CA VAL A 133 11.92 -2.13 -3.85
C VAL A 133 11.19 -3.10 -4.78
N ASP A 134 11.33 -2.98 -6.10
CA ASP A 134 10.68 -3.86 -7.07
C ASP A 134 11.40 -5.19 -7.33
N THR A 135 12.70 -5.27 -6.99
CA THR A 135 13.50 -6.50 -7.15
C THR A 135 14.48 -6.67 -5.99
N PRO A 136 13.99 -6.88 -4.75
CA PRO A 136 14.84 -6.85 -3.56
C PRO A 136 15.57 -8.16 -3.28
N ASN A 137 15.25 -9.24 -4.01
CA ASN A 137 15.73 -10.57 -3.69
C ASN A 137 16.91 -10.96 -4.58
N CYS A 138 18.06 -11.27 -3.97
CA CYS A 138 19.16 -11.89 -4.70
C CYS A 138 18.99 -13.40 -4.76
N VAL A 139 18.49 -13.93 -5.89
CA VAL A 139 18.19 -15.36 -6.07
C VAL A 139 18.84 -15.94 -7.31
N TYR A 140 19.12 -17.25 -7.28
CA TYR A 140 19.67 -17.94 -8.43
C TYR A 140 18.60 -18.12 -9.50
N SER A 141 18.88 -17.65 -10.72
CA SER A 141 18.02 -17.87 -11.88
C SER A 141 18.48 -19.05 -12.71
N ALA A 142 17.64 -20.08 -12.84
CA ALA A 142 17.95 -21.24 -13.68
C ALA A 142 18.05 -20.85 -15.17
N ARG A 143 17.25 -19.86 -15.60
CA ARG A 143 17.26 -19.34 -16.98
C ARG A 143 18.58 -18.65 -17.32
N TYR A 144 19.09 -17.81 -16.42
CA TYR A 144 20.30 -17.02 -16.65
C TYR A 144 21.58 -17.68 -16.13
N ARG A 145 21.45 -18.79 -15.38
CA ARG A 145 22.56 -19.54 -14.78
C ARG A 145 23.46 -18.69 -13.87
N GLN A 146 22.87 -17.68 -13.22
CA GLN A 146 23.54 -16.77 -12.30
C GLN A 146 22.56 -16.24 -11.25
N LYS A 147 23.10 -15.65 -10.18
CA LYS A 147 22.28 -14.94 -9.19
C LYS A 147 21.89 -13.56 -9.72
N VAL A 148 20.62 -13.20 -9.56
CA VAL A 148 20.03 -11.98 -10.11
C VAL A 148 19.16 -11.28 -9.09
N CYS A 149 19.05 -9.96 -9.19
CA CYS A 149 18.06 -9.22 -8.42
C CYS A 149 16.67 -9.45 -9.00
N CYS A 150 15.79 -9.99 -8.17
CA CYS A 150 14.48 -10.43 -8.59
C CYS A 150 13.35 -9.96 -7.68
N SER A 151 12.16 -9.82 -8.26
CA SER A 151 10.96 -9.45 -7.50
C SER A 151 10.57 -10.55 -6.53
N THR A 152 10.65 -11.83 -6.88
CA THR A 152 10.29 -12.95 -5.98
C THR A 152 11.52 -13.79 -5.62
N PHE A 153 11.30 -14.86 -4.85
CA PHE A 153 12.33 -15.84 -4.56
C PHE A 153 12.54 -16.88 -5.68
N ASN A 154 11.73 -16.84 -6.75
CA ASN A 154 11.78 -17.81 -7.84
C ASN A 154 11.87 -17.10 -9.19
N CYS A 155 13.03 -17.21 -9.83
CA CYS A 155 13.42 -16.55 -11.07
C CYS A 155 14.43 -17.46 -11.79
#